data_AF-A0A1C6LX32-F1
#
_entry.id   AF-A0A1C6LX32-F1
#
_cell.length_a   1.000
_cell.length_b   1.000
_cell.length_c   1.000
_cell.angle_alpha   90.00
_cell.angle_beta   90.00
_cell.angle_gamma   90.00
#
_symmetry.space_group_name_H-M   'P 1'
#
loop_
_entity.id
_entity.type
_entity.pdbx_description
1 polymer ?
#
loop_
_entity_poly.entity_id
_entity_poly.type
_entity_poly.pdbx_seq_one_letter_code
_entity_poly.pdbx_strand_id
1 'polypeptide(L)'
;MRSPERPQKRERRRPAGNCASTGRAVRGHTHVLSETVRHAGHADILREGLDGRTGLRAGNEQRIDEEARAAYCAKIEQAARTAASGRA
;
A
#
# COMPACT_ATOMS: atom_id res chain seq x y z
N MET A 1 33.75 -16.55 63.55
CA MET A 1 33.44 -17.44 62.41
C MET A 1 32.03 -17.99 62.57
N ARG A 2 31.08 -17.54 61.73
CA ARG A 2 29.83 -18.25 61.35
C ARG A 2 29.03 -17.29 60.46
N SER A 3 29.20 -17.42 59.15
CA SER A 3 28.27 -16.85 58.16
C SER A 3 27.05 -17.75 58.09
N PRO A 4 25.81 -17.22 58.05
CA PRO A 4 24.66 -18.02 57.69
C PRO A 4 24.43 -17.98 56.17
N GLU A 5 23.74 -19.00 55.72
CA GLU A 5 23.81 -19.60 54.39
C GLU A 5 23.10 -18.80 53.30
N ARG A 6 23.62 -18.91 52.06
CA ARG A 6 22.98 -18.35 50.86
C ARG A 6 21.72 -19.15 50.54
N PRO A 7 20.53 -18.53 50.39
CA PRO A 7 19.37 -19.26 49.93
C PRO A 7 19.44 -19.47 48.41
N GLN A 8 19.04 -20.67 48.03
CA GLN A 8 19.26 -21.29 46.74
C GLN A 8 18.46 -20.60 45.61
N LYS A 9 19.09 -20.62 44.43
CA LYS A 9 18.61 -20.17 43.12
C LYS A 9 17.23 -20.72 42.80
N ARG A 10 16.17 -19.95 43.09
CA ARG A 10 14.80 -20.26 42.63
C ARG A 10 14.75 -19.99 41.12
N GLU A 11 14.96 -21.05 40.35
CA GLU A 11 14.81 -21.07 38.89
C GLU A 11 13.39 -20.61 38.52
N ARG A 12 13.24 -19.33 38.20
CA ARG A 12 12.00 -18.80 37.63
C ARG A 12 11.88 -19.40 36.23
N ARG A 13 11.11 -20.48 36.11
CA ARG A 13 10.62 -20.97 34.82
C ARG A 13 9.96 -19.79 34.10
N ARG A 14 10.59 -19.32 33.03
CA ARG A 14 9.96 -18.34 32.12
C ARG A 14 8.79 -19.06 31.46
N PRO A 15 7.56 -18.54 31.49
CA PRO A 15 6.51 -19.08 30.64
C PRO A 15 6.89 -18.76 29.19
N ALA A 16 6.93 -19.78 28.34
CA ALA A 16 6.95 -19.60 26.89
C ALA A 16 5.60 -18.99 26.48
N GLY A 17 5.52 -17.66 26.54
CA GLY A 17 4.38 -16.90 26.04
C GLY A 17 4.35 -16.97 24.51
N ASN A 18 3.66 -17.99 23.99
CA ASN A 18 2.88 -17.97 22.74
C ASN A 18 3.08 -16.75 21.80
N CYS A 19 4.20 -16.73 21.07
CA CYS A 19 4.47 -15.81 19.96
C CYS A 19 3.64 -16.08 18.68
N ALA A 20 2.69 -17.03 18.69
CA ALA A 20 2.05 -17.52 17.47
C ALA A 20 0.64 -16.95 17.19
N SER A 21 -0.06 -16.38 18.17
CA SER A 21 -1.45 -15.90 18.00
C SER A 21 -1.54 -14.44 17.55
N THR A 22 -0.57 -13.60 17.89
CA THR A 22 -0.55 -12.17 17.55
C THR A 22 -0.40 -11.92 16.04
N GLY A 23 0.25 -12.83 15.30
CA GLY A 23 0.46 -12.71 13.86
C GLY A 23 -0.81 -12.90 13.01
N ARG A 24 -1.87 -13.54 13.53
CA ARG A 24 -3.11 -13.76 12.77
C ARG A 24 -4.00 -12.51 12.73
N ALA A 25 -4.10 -11.79 13.86
CA ALA A 25 -4.91 -10.57 13.94
C ALA A 25 -4.31 -9.39 13.16
N VAL A 26 -2.97 -9.26 13.15
CA VAL A 26 -2.28 -8.22 12.37
C VAL A 26 -2.49 -8.42 10.87
N ARG A 27 -2.48 -9.67 10.39
CA ARG A 27 -2.75 -9.99 8.98
C ARG A 27 -4.16 -9.60 8.53
N GLY A 28 -5.17 -9.79 9.37
CA GLY A 28 -6.55 -9.38 9.08
C GLY A 28 -6.68 -7.86 8.91
N HIS A 29 -6.09 -7.07 9.81
CA HIS A 29 -6.10 -5.61 9.69
C HIS A 29 -5.34 -5.11 8.45
N THR A 30 -4.14 -5.63 8.19
CA THR A 30 -3.36 -5.20 7.01
C THR A 30 -4.04 -5.56 5.69
N HIS A 31 -4.82 -6.65 5.67
CA HIS A 31 -5.55 -7.09 4.49
C HIS A 31 -6.67 -6.09 4.14
N VAL A 32 -7.54 -5.78 5.08
CA VAL A 32 -8.64 -4.82 4.88
C VAL A 32 -8.12 -3.43 4.54
N LEU A 33 -7.01 -3.00 5.18
CA LEU A 33 -6.36 -1.74 4.84
C LEU A 33 -5.81 -1.73 3.41
N SER A 34 -5.20 -2.83 2.97
CA SER A 34 -4.69 -2.94 1.60
C SER A 34 -5.81 -2.88 0.57
N GLU A 35 -6.94 -3.53 0.84
CA GLU A 35 -8.13 -3.46 -0.02
C GLU A 35 -8.69 -2.05 -0.08
N THR A 36 -8.80 -1.39 1.07
CA THR A 36 -9.29 -0.01 1.17
C THR A 36 -8.41 0.96 0.39
N VAL A 37 -7.08 0.86 0.49
CA VAL A 37 -6.14 1.71 -0.24
C VAL A 37 -6.25 1.50 -1.75
N ARG A 38 -6.44 0.26 -2.22
CA ARG A 38 -6.65 -0.02 -3.65
C ARG A 38 -7.95 0.58 -4.17
N HIS A 39 -9.04 0.44 -3.41
CA HIS A 39 -10.32 1.04 -3.77
C HIS A 39 -10.27 2.58 -3.77
N ALA A 40 -9.60 3.18 -2.78
CA ALA A 40 -9.40 4.62 -2.73
C ALA A 40 -8.59 5.12 -3.94
N GLY A 41 -7.52 4.41 -4.32
CA GLY A 41 -6.75 4.74 -5.53
C GLY A 41 -7.55 4.60 -6.83
N HIS A 42 -8.40 3.57 -6.94
CA HIS A 42 -9.28 3.44 -8.11
C HIS A 42 -10.32 4.54 -8.17
N ALA A 43 -10.91 4.92 -7.03
CA ALA A 43 -11.84 6.05 -6.96
C ALA A 43 -11.14 7.39 -7.29
N ASP A 44 -9.86 7.53 -6.92
CA ASP A 44 -9.02 8.68 -7.24
C ASP A 44 -8.87 8.87 -8.75
N ILE A 45 -8.49 7.81 -9.47
CA ILE A 45 -8.35 7.81 -10.94
C ILE A 45 -9.67 8.21 -11.62
N LEU A 46 -10.80 7.68 -11.13
CA LEU A 46 -12.11 8.02 -11.66
C LEU A 46 -12.46 9.49 -11.42
N ARG A 47 -12.20 10.02 -10.23
CA ARG A 47 -12.37 11.45 -9.93
C ARG A 47 -11.52 12.31 -10.86
N GLU A 48 -10.23 12.00 -11.03
CA GLU A 48 -9.33 12.79 -11.87
C GLU A 48 -9.81 12.86 -13.33
N GLY A 49 -10.33 11.75 -13.84
CA GLY A 49 -10.93 11.70 -15.19
C GLY A 49 -12.22 12.49 -15.33
N LEU A 50 -13.03 12.60 -14.27
CA LEU A 50 -14.28 13.37 -14.27
C LEU A 50 -14.04 14.88 -14.10
N ASP A 51 -13.14 15.25 -13.19
CA ASP A 51 -12.89 16.65 -12.84
C ASP A 51 -11.87 17.32 -13.78
N GLY A 52 -11.16 16.53 -14.60
CA GLY A 52 -10.09 17.04 -15.45
C GLY A 52 -8.96 17.67 -14.62
N ARG A 53 -8.75 17.18 -13.39
CA ARG A 53 -7.72 17.66 -12.46
C ARG A 53 -6.99 16.48 -11.85
N THR A 54 -5.68 16.59 -11.73
CA THR A 54 -4.82 15.58 -11.10
C THR A 54 -4.42 16.05 -9.71
N GLY A 55 -4.40 15.13 -8.74
CA GLY A 55 -3.94 15.40 -7.37
C GLY A 55 -5.01 15.25 -6.29
N LEU A 56 -4.57 14.81 -5.11
CA LEU A 56 -5.43 14.46 -3.97
C LEU A 56 -5.69 15.63 -2.99
N ARG A 57 -4.92 16.72 -3.09
CA ARG A 57 -4.95 17.85 -2.14
C ARG A 57 -5.24 19.13 -2.92
N ALA A 58 -6.13 19.99 -2.41
CA ALA A 58 -6.56 21.22 -3.08
C ALA A 58 -5.43 22.19 -3.51
N GLY A 59 -4.24 22.11 -2.90
CA GLY A 59 -3.05 22.88 -3.30
C GLY A 59 -2.15 22.21 -4.35
N ASN A 60 -2.39 20.93 -4.65
CA ASN A 60 -1.66 20.14 -5.64
C ASN A 60 -2.56 19.75 -6.82
N GLU A 61 -3.80 20.27 -6.87
CA GLU A 61 -4.71 20.07 -8.00
C GLU A 61 -4.15 20.78 -9.23
N GLN A 62 -3.72 19.99 -10.22
CA GLN A 62 -3.27 20.50 -11.50
C GLN A 62 -4.39 20.26 -12.52
N ARG A 63 -4.78 21.31 -13.24
CA ARG A 63 -5.72 21.16 -14.35
C ARG A 63 -5.06 20.34 -15.45
N ILE A 64 -5.76 19.33 -15.92
CA ILE A 64 -5.39 18.55 -17.08
C ILE A 64 -5.70 19.41 -18.32
N ASP A 65 -4.68 19.63 -19.14
CA ASP A 65 -4.82 20.20 -20.48
C ASP A 65 -5.36 19.10 -21.40
N GLU A 66 -6.63 19.22 -21.80
CA GLU A 66 -7.34 18.18 -22.54
C GLU A 66 -6.79 18.06 -23.98
N GLU A 67 -6.36 19.16 -24.59
CA GLU A 67 -5.71 19.17 -25.89
C GLU A 67 -4.36 18.45 -25.85
N ALA A 68 -3.53 18.74 -24.84
CA ALA A 68 -2.26 18.04 -24.63
C ALA A 68 -2.48 16.55 -24.34
N ARG A 69 -3.53 16.22 -23.55
CA ARG A 69 -3.91 14.83 -23.26
C ARG A 69 -4.36 14.10 -24.52
N ALA A 70 -5.20 14.70 -25.35
CA ALA A 70 -5.66 14.11 -26.61
C ALA A 70 -4.48 13.84 -27.57
N ALA A 71 -3.55 14.79 -27.70
CA ALA A 71 -2.35 14.62 -28.50
C ALA A 71 -1.46 13.47 -27.96
N TYR A 72 -1.33 13.35 -26.64
CA TYR A 72 -0.58 12.26 -26.01
C TYR A 72 -1.26 10.90 -26.21
N CYS A 73 -2.58 10.81 -26.06
CA CYS A 73 -3.35 9.60 -26.35
C CYS A 73 -3.17 9.15 -27.80
N ALA A 74 -3.27 10.07 -28.76
CA ALA A 74 -3.05 9.77 -30.19
C ALA A 74 -1.64 9.19 -30.44
N LYS A 75 -0.62 9.72 -29.77
CA LYS A 75 0.75 9.19 -29.84
C LYS A 75 0.86 7.77 -29.29
N ILE A 76 0.26 7.49 -28.13
CA ILE A 76 0.25 6.15 -27.54
C ILE A 76 -0.47 5.17 -28.46
N GLU A 77 -1.64 5.54 -28.97
CA GLU A 77 -2.40 4.69 -29.87
C GLU A 77 -1.63 4.38 -31.16
N GLN A 78 -0.95 5.37 -31.73
CA GLN A 78 -0.11 5.16 -32.90
C GLN A 78 1.01 4.16 -32.58
N ALA A 79 1.69 4.30 -31.43
CA ALA A 79 2.72 3.37 -31.00
C ALA A 79 2.17 1.95 -30.77
N ALA A 80 0.99 1.82 -30.16
CA ALA A 80 0.31 0.55 -29.93
C ALA A 80 -0.08 -0.13 -31.26
N ARG A 81 -0.62 0.64 -32.23
CA ARG A 81 -0.93 0.15 -33.57
C ARG A 81 0.32 -0.34 -34.29
N THR A 82 1.42 0.43 -34.26
CA THR A 82 2.70 0.03 -34.86
C THR A 82 3.25 -1.25 -34.23
N ALA A 83 3.18 -1.38 -32.89
CA ALA A 83 3.62 -2.57 -32.19
C ALA A 83 2.74 -3.80 -32.52
N ALA A 84 1.42 -3.60 -32.67
CA ALA A 84 0.51 -4.66 -33.08
C ALA A 84 0.74 -5.10 -34.53
N SER A 85 0.99 -4.16 -35.45
CA SER A 85 1.29 -4.47 -36.86
C SER A 85 2.66 -5.08 -37.07
N GLY A 86 3.65 -4.75 -36.22
CA GLY A 86 4.99 -5.37 -36.26
C GLY A 86 5.06 -6.75 -35.62
N ARG A 87 3.96 -7.22 -35.01
CA ARG A 87 3.84 -8.56 -34.39
C ARG A 87 3.10 -9.56 -35.31
N ALA A 88 2.63 -9.10 -36.47
CA ALA A 88 2.05 -9.90 -37.55
C ALA A 88 3.15 -10.30 -38.55
#